data_AF-A0A818QSB5-F1
#
_entry.id   AF-A0A818QSB5-F1
#
_cell.length_a   1.000
_cell.length_b   1.000
_cell.length_c   1.000
_cell.angle_alpha   90.00
_cell.angle_beta   90.00
_cell.angle_gamma   90.00
#
_symmetry.space_group_name_H-M   'P 1'
#
loop_
_entity.id
_entity.type
_entity.pdbx_description
1 polymer ?
#
loop_
_entity_poly.entity_id
_entity_poly.type
_entity_poly.pdbx_seq_one_letter_code
_entity_poly.pdbx_strand_id
1 'polypeptide(L)'
;DTICDILPDAIKSSDLSIVKISSCDISNIVLEFSTCRTRLLDGGILEILLNLLTHTDHDLCINSIWALRNLSYLSVLNTKQD
;
A
#
# COMPACT_ATOMS: atom_id res chain seq x y z
N ASP A 1 -0.21 -12.91 9.22
CA ASP A 1 1.04 -13.20 8.48
C ASP A 1 0.85 -13.50 7.00
N THR A 2 -0.01 -14.43 6.56
CA THR A 2 -0.12 -14.82 5.14
C THR A 2 -0.69 -13.77 4.18
N ILE A 3 -1.57 -12.89 4.66
CA ILE A 3 -2.28 -11.90 3.82
C ILE A 3 -1.30 -10.86 3.24
N CYS A 4 -0.28 -10.48 4.01
CA CYS A 4 0.67 -9.43 3.63
C CYS A 4 1.64 -9.88 2.53
N ASP A 5 1.86 -11.19 2.41
CA ASP A 5 2.71 -11.77 1.36
C ASP A 5 1.92 -11.99 0.05
N ILE A 6 0.59 -12.18 0.13
CA ILE A 6 -0.27 -12.44 -1.04
C ILE A 6 -0.73 -11.14 -1.71
N LEU A 7 -0.95 -10.07 -0.94
CA LEU A 7 -1.47 -8.80 -1.44
C LEU A 7 -0.62 -8.15 -2.57
N PRO A 8 0.73 -8.15 -2.50
CA PRO A 8 1.56 -7.64 -3.60
C PRO A 8 1.39 -8.43 -4.90
N ASP A 9 1.19 -9.74 -4.82
CA ASP A 9 0.93 -10.59 -5.97
C ASP A 9 -0.51 -10.43 -6.49
N ALA A 10 -1.47 -10.19 -5.60
CA ALA A 10 -2.85 -9.92 -5.97
C ALA A 10 -3.03 -8.59 -6.74
N ILE A 11 -2.21 -7.57 -6.46
CA ILE A 11 -2.18 -6.32 -7.24
C ILE A 11 -1.66 -6.52 -8.68
N LYS A 12 -0.82 -7.54 -8.91
CA LYS A 12 -0.31 -7.86 -10.25
C LYS A 12 -1.30 -8.69 -11.07
N SER A 13 -2.46 -9.02 -10.51
CA SER A 13 -3.51 -9.77 -11.20
C SER A 13 -4.04 -9.01 -12.42
N SER A 14 -4.47 -9.74 -13.44
CA SER A 14 -5.10 -9.16 -14.64
C SER A 14 -6.56 -8.72 -14.39
N ASP A 15 -7.16 -9.12 -13.27
CA ASP A 15 -8.52 -8.77 -12.91
C ASP A 15 -8.57 -7.45 -12.11
N LEU A 16 -9.12 -6.42 -12.74
CA LEU A 16 -9.26 -5.08 -12.14
C LEU A 16 -10.01 -5.10 -10.81
N SER A 17 -10.98 -6.00 -10.62
CA SER A 17 -11.73 -6.09 -9.36
C SER A 17 -10.85 -6.56 -8.21
N ILE A 18 -9.98 -7.54 -8.49
CA ILE A 18 -9.00 -8.06 -7.53
C ILE A 18 -7.97 -6.98 -7.20
N VAL A 19 -7.49 -6.24 -8.19
CA VAL A 19 -6.53 -5.14 -7.98
C VAL A 19 -7.15 -4.04 -7.12
N LYS A 20 -8.41 -3.68 -7.35
CA LYS A 20 -9.12 -2.65 -6.58
C LYS A 20 -9.28 -3.05 -5.11
N ILE A 21 -9.77 -4.25 -4.84
CA ILE A 21 -9.92 -4.75 -3.46
C ILE A 21 -8.56 -4.83 -2.76
N SER A 22 -7.56 -5.39 -3.43
CA SER A 22 -6.20 -5.54 -2.87
C SER A 22 -5.54 -4.18 -2.58
N SER A 23 -5.75 -3.18 -3.44
CA SER A 23 -5.24 -1.81 -3.22
C SER A 23 -5.91 -1.14 -2.00
N CYS A 24 -7.20 -1.40 -1.79
CA CYS A 24 -7.95 -0.90 -0.64
C CYS A 24 -7.42 -1.53 0.65
N ASP A 25 -7.26 -2.85 0.65
CA ASP A 25 -6.73 -3.60 1.80
C ASP A 25 -5.31 -3.15 2.15
N ILE A 26 -4.45 -2.91 1.16
CA ILE A 26 -3.10 -2.36 1.38
C ILE A 26 -3.18 -0.96 1.98
N SER A 27 -4.06 -0.09 1.47
CA SER A 27 -4.22 1.26 2.02
C SER A 27 -4.64 1.24 3.50
N ASN A 28 -5.39 0.21 3.90
CA ASN A 28 -5.83 -0.01 5.27
C ASN A 28 -4.75 -0.67 6.16
N ILE A 29 -4.00 -1.66 5.64
CA ILE A 29 -2.95 -2.35 6.42
C ILE A 29 -1.76 -1.42 6.69
N VAL A 30 -1.44 -0.54 5.74
CA VAL A 30 -0.36 0.45 5.85
C VAL A 30 -0.67 1.53 6.90
N LEU A 31 -1.96 1.75 7.23
CA LEU A 31 -2.39 2.62 8.33
C LEU A 31 -2.02 2.05 9.70
N GLU A 32 -2.05 0.72 9.88
CA GLU A 32 -1.88 0.12 11.19
C GLU A 32 -0.39 -0.05 11.55
N PHE A 33 -0.09 0.02 12.85
CA PHE A 33 1.21 -0.35 13.43
C PHE A 33 1.41 -1.87 13.42
N SER A 34 1.21 -2.48 12.25
CA SER A 34 1.35 -3.91 12.05
C SER A 34 2.76 -4.24 11.56
N THR A 35 3.30 -5.38 11.99
CA THR A 35 4.58 -5.95 11.50
C THR A 35 4.58 -6.14 9.98
N CYS A 36 3.38 -6.20 9.37
CA CYS A 36 3.19 -6.26 7.92
C CYS A 36 3.66 -5.01 7.19
N ARG A 37 3.57 -3.83 7.80
CA ARG A 37 4.03 -2.58 7.18
C ARG A 37 5.51 -2.64 6.81
N THR A 38 6.36 -3.07 7.74
CA THR A 38 7.81 -3.17 7.51
C THR A 38 8.10 -4.16 6.38
N ARG A 39 7.41 -5.31 6.36
CA ARG A 39 7.57 -6.29 5.27
C ARG A 39 7.09 -5.77 3.92
N LEU A 40 5.97 -5.04 3.87
CA LEU A 40 5.49 -4.44 2.63
C LEU A 40 6.46 -3.38 2.11
N LEU A 41 7.04 -2.57 3.00
CA LEU A 41 8.09 -1.61 2.65
C LEU A 41 9.34 -2.31 2.10
N ASP A 42 9.83 -3.35 2.78
CA ASP A 42 10.96 -4.17 2.30
C ASP A 42 10.64 -4.88 0.97
N GLY A 43 9.37 -5.22 0.75
CA GLY A 43 8.85 -5.85 -0.47
C GLY A 43 8.60 -4.88 -1.64
N GLY A 44 8.96 -3.60 -1.52
CA GLY A 44 8.86 -2.65 -2.64
C GLY A 44 7.45 -2.08 -2.86
N ILE A 45 6.60 -2.07 -1.84
CA ILE A 45 5.23 -1.55 -1.96
C ILE A 45 5.17 -0.10 -2.47
N LEU A 46 6.21 0.70 -2.23
CA LEU A 46 6.27 2.08 -2.68
C LEU A 46 6.23 2.20 -4.21
N GLU A 47 6.98 1.34 -4.92
CA GLU A 47 6.97 1.31 -6.39
C GLU A 47 5.60 0.87 -6.92
N ILE A 48 4.96 -0.08 -6.24
CA ILE A 48 3.62 -0.56 -6.60
C ILE A 48 2.60 0.57 -6.47
N LEU A 49 2.61 1.31 -5.35
CA LEU A 49 1.72 2.45 -5.13
C LEU A 49 1.97 3.57 -6.15
N LEU A 50 3.23 3.87 -6.48
CA LEU A 50 3.57 4.85 -7.50
C LEU A 50 3.09 4.42 -8.89
N ASN A 51 3.17 3.13 -9.22
CA ASN A 51 2.63 2.61 -10.48
C ASN A 51 1.11 2.73 -10.54
N LEU A 52 0.41 2.46 -9.43
CA LEU A 52 -1.05 2.61 -9.34
C LEU A 52 -1.52 4.06 -9.50
N LEU A 53 -0.71 5.06 -9.14
CA LEU A 53 -1.02 6.48 -9.41
C LEU A 53 -1.06 6.84 -10.90
N THR A 54 -0.44 6.02 -11.75
CA THR A 54 -0.45 6.22 -13.21
C THR A 54 -1.64 5.55 -13.88
N HIS A 55 -2.45 4.80 -13.12
CA HIS A 55 -3.59 4.08 -13.64
C HIS A 55 -4.74 5.03 -13.99
N THR A 56 -5.52 4.68 -15.02
CA THR A 56 -6.71 5.45 -15.43
C THR A 56 -7.90 5.27 -14.49
N ASP A 57 -7.83 4.33 -13.54
CA ASP A 57 -8.91 4.05 -12.59
C ASP A 57 -8.75 4.92 -11.35
N HIS A 58 -9.78 5.70 -11.05
CA HIS A 58 -9.68 6.74 -10.04
C HIS A 58 -9.59 6.18 -8.61
N ASP A 59 -10.20 5.01 -8.36
CA ASP A 59 -10.19 4.38 -7.04
C ASP A 59 -8.79 3.84 -6.71
N LEU A 60 -8.09 3.26 -7.71
CA LEU A 60 -6.69 2.82 -7.54
C LEU A 60 -5.77 4.00 -7.19
N CYS A 61 -5.97 5.14 -7.87
CA CYS A 61 -5.24 6.37 -7.56
C CYS A 61 -5.54 6.86 -6.14
N ILE A 62 -6.82 6.92 -5.75
CA ILE A 62 -7.22 7.39 -4.41
C ILE A 62 -6.63 6.48 -3.31
N ASN A 63 -6.75 5.17 -3.46
CA ASN A 63 -6.21 4.20 -2.50
C ASN A 63 -4.68 4.34 -2.36
N SER A 64 -3.99 4.61 -3.48
CA SER A 64 -2.55 4.80 -3.50
C SER A 64 -2.12 6.11 -2.83
N ILE A 65 -2.84 7.21 -3.10
CA ILE A 65 -2.61 8.51 -2.43
C ILE A 65 -2.82 8.36 -0.91
N TRP A 66 -3.87 7.66 -0.50
CA TRP A 66 -4.14 7.40 0.90
C TRP A 66 -3.00 6.62 1.56
N ALA A 67 -2.58 5.50 0.97
CA ALA A 67 -1.46 4.71 1.49
C ALA A 67 -0.16 5.55 1.62
N LEU A 68 0.17 6.33 0.59
CA LEU A 68 1.36 7.19 0.57
C LEU A 68 1.31 8.31 1.62
N ARG A 69 0.15 8.94 1.81
CA ARG A 69 -0.04 9.97 2.84
C ARG A 69 0.23 9.40 4.23
N ASN A 70 -0.25 8.19 4.49
CA ASN A 70 -0.08 7.54 5.78
C ASN A 70 1.36 7.10 6.02
N LEU A 71 2.04 6.59 5.01
CA LEU A 71 3.48 6.31 5.07
C LEU A 71 4.29 7.58 5.38
N SER A 72 4.00 8.67 4.68
CA SER A 72 4.68 9.95 4.89
C SER A 72 4.42 10.53 6.29
N TYR A 73 3.18 10.53 6.76
CA TYR A 73 2.82 11.02 8.10
C TYR A 73 3.53 10.24 9.22
N LEU A 74 3.56 8.91 9.12
CA LEU A 74 4.21 8.06 10.10
C LEU A 74 5.75 8.17 10.07
N SER A 75 6.34 8.41 8.89
CA SER A 75 7.79 8.63 8.77
C SER A 75 8.27 9.86 9.55
N VAL A 76 7.47 10.94 9.53
CA VAL A 76 7.74 12.18 10.28
C VAL A 76 7.62 11.99 11.80
N LEU A 77 6.76 11.08 12.26
CA LEU A 77 6.63 10.77 13.69
C LEU A 77 7.85 10.01 14.22
N ASN A 78 8.41 9.09 13.44
CA ASN A 78 9.62 8.36 13.83
C ASN A 78 10.86 9.27 13.90
N THR A 79 10.92 10.36 13.11
CA THR A 79 12.02 11.34 13.19
C THR A 79 11.93 12.32 14.36
N LYS A 80 10.85 12.30 15.15
CA LYS A 80 10.66 13.17 16.33
C LYS A 80 10.87 12.42 17.66
N GLN A 81 11.27 11.16 17.62
CA GLN A 81 11.58 10.37 18.82
C GLN A 81 13.07 10.32 19.17
N ASP A 82 13.93 11.03 18.43
CA ASP A 82 15.34 11.28 18.79
C ASP A 82 15.51 12.68 19.44
#